data_AF-F0SAV4-F1
#
_entry.id   AF-F0SAV4-F1
#
_cell.length_a   1.000
_cell.length_b   1.000
_cell.length_c   1.000
_cell.angle_alpha   90.00
_cell.angle_beta   90.00
_cell.angle_gamma   90.00
#
_symmetry.space_group_name_H-M   'P 1'
#
loop_
_entity.id
_entity.type
_entity.pdbx_description
1 polymer ?
#
loop_
_entity_poly.entity_id
_entity_poly.type
_entity_poly.pdbx_seq_one_letter_code
_entity_poly.pdbx_strand_id
1 'polypeptide(L)' 'MNKSSKKRNSYNPVAIDHVAKQFGYSKTYIRWCIDGTKAGIMPDEVKKAYNEAVVKIEEALSNHKR' A
#
# COMPACT_ATOMS: atom_id res chain seq x y z
N MET A 1 10.43 -22.07 -22.72
CA MET A 1 9.96 -20.79 -22.14
C MET A 1 10.06 -20.87 -20.62
N ASN A 2 11.09 -20.26 -20.03
CA ASN A 2 11.24 -20.18 -18.57
C ASN A 2 10.25 -19.11 -18.05
N LYS A 3 9.06 -19.54 -17.62
CA LYS A 3 8.08 -18.62 -17.01
C LYS A 3 8.58 -18.30 -15.60
N SER A 4 9.48 -17.32 -15.49
CA SER A 4 9.80 -16.71 -14.20
C SER A 4 8.50 -16.09 -13.68
N SER A 5 7.88 -16.76 -12.69
CA SER A 5 6.71 -16.25 -11.99
C SER A 5 7.14 -14.98 -11.27
N LYS A 6 6.88 -13.81 -11.88
CA LYS A 6 7.11 -12.52 -11.24
C LYS A 6 6.44 -12.56 -9.87
N LYS A 7 7.23 -12.42 -8.79
CA LYS A 7 6.69 -12.23 -7.43
C LYS A 7 5.72 -11.05 -7.51
N ARG A 8 4.43 -11.30 -7.35
CA ARG A 8 3.46 -10.22 -7.19
C ARG A 8 3.65 -9.69 -5.78
N ASN A 9 3.98 -8.40 -5.66
CA ASN A 9 3.96 -7.73 -4.36
C ASN A 9 2.53 -7.83 -3.80
N SER A 10 2.38 -8.55 -2.69
CA SER A 10 1.10 -8.69 -2.01
C SER A 10 0.94 -7.50 -1.07
N TYR A 11 0.37 -6.42 -1.58
CA TYR A 11 0.03 -5.24 -0.78
C TYR A 11 -1.27 -5.47 0.00
N ASN A 12 -1.40 -4.86 1.18
CA ASN A 12 -2.62 -4.94 1.96
C ASN A 12 -3.77 -4.21 1.21
N PRO A 13 -4.83 -4.93 0.77
CA PRO A 13 -5.88 -4.35 -0.06
C PRO A 13 -6.72 -3.33 0.71
N VAL A 14 -6.85 -3.48 2.03
CA VAL A 14 -7.58 -2.55 2.90
C VAL A 14 -6.81 -1.24 3.02
N ALA A 15 -5.50 -1.31 3.24
CA ALA A 15 -4.64 -0.13 3.29
C ALA A 15 -4.63 0.62 1.95
N ILE A 16 -4.55 -0.09 0.81
CA ILE A 16 -4.65 0.55 -0.51
C ILE A 16 -5.99 1.27 -0.69
N ASP A 17 -7.11 0.64 -0.30
CA ASP A 17 -8.43 1.24 -0.46
C ASP A 17 -8.60 2.49 0.42
N HIS A 18 -8.10 2.45 1.65
CA HIS A 18 -8.10 3.58 2.56
C HIS A 18 -7.29 4.76 2.01
N VAL A 19 -6.06 4.51 1.59
CA VAL A 19 -5.16 5.54 1.04
C VAL A 19 -5.72 6.11 -0.28
N ALA A 20 -6.28 5.25 -1.15
CA ALA A 20 -6.92 5.69 -2.39
C ALA A 20 -8.07 6.68 -2.13
N LYS A 21 -8.89 6.41 -1.11
CA LYS A 21 -9.98 7.31 -0.69
C LYS A 21 -9.47 8.60 -0.05
N GLN A 22 -8.43 8.51 0.78
CA GLN A 22 -7.84 9.65 1.47
C GLN A 22 -7.24 10.69 0.49
N PHE A 23 -6.53 10.21 -0.53
CA PHE A 23 -5.85 11.09 -1.50
C PHE A 23 -6.66 11.32 -2.79
N GLY A 24 -7.80 10.65 -2.97
CA GLY A 24 -8.62 10.78 -4.17
C GLY A 24 -8.00 10.20 -5.44
N TYR A 25 -7.05 9.27 -5.32
CA TYR A 25 -6.36 8.66 -6.46
C TYR A 25 -6.82 7.24 -6.74
N SER A 26 -6.54 6.77 -7.96
CA SER A 26 -6.79 5.38 -8.33
C SER A 26 -5.90 4.42 -7.55
N LYS A 27 -6.42 3.23 -7.23
CA LYS A 27 -5.65 2.14 -6.59
C LYS A 27 -4.37 1.79 -7.35
N THR A 28 -4.39 1.93 -8.67
CA THR A 28 -3.22 1.69 -9.53
C THR A 28 -2.12 2.74 -9.30
N TYR A 29 -2.50 4.01 -9.20
CA TYR A 29 -1.55 5.09 -8.88
C TYR A 29 -0.92 4.88 -7.50
N ILE A 30 -1.74 4.55 -6.49
CA ILE A 30 -1.24 4.24 -5.14
C ILE A 30 -0.20 3.11 -5.18
N ARG A 31 -0.47 2.03 -5.93
CA ARG A 31 0.51 0.93 -6.10
C ARG A 31 1.80 1.40 -6.75
N TRP A 32 1.74 2.25 -7.78
CA TRP A 32 2.94 2.80 -8.41
C TRP A 32 3.76 3.69 -7.47
N CYS A 33 3.12 4.43 -6.57
CA CYS A 33 3.80 5.19 -5.52
C CYS A 33 4.50 4.26 -4.53
N ILE A 34 3.81 3.21 -4.06
CA ILE A 34 4.39 2.25 -3.10
C ILE A 34 5.55 1.46 -3.72
N ASP A 35 5.40 1.04 -4.99
CA ASP A 35 6.40 0.28 -5.75
C ASP A 35 7.61 1.13 -6.17
N GLY A 36 7.54 2.46 -6.03
CA GLY A 36 8.61 3.39 -6.42
C GLY A 36 8.69 3.64 -7.93
N THR A 37 7.67 3.23 -8.70
CA THR A 37 7.57 3.57 -10.14
C THR A 37 7.36 5.08 -10.33
N LYS A 38 6.73 5.75 -9.36
CA LYS A 38 6.58 7.21 -9.33
C LYS A 38 7.35 7.76 -8.14
N ALA A 39 8.19 8.76 -8.38
CA ALA A 39 8.96 9.47 -7.37
C ALA A 39 8.55 10.95 -7.33
N GLY A 40 8.61 11.54 -6.14
CA GLY A 40 8.25 12.93 -5.88
C GLY A 40 7.56 13.08 -4.53
N ILE A 41 7.29 14.33 -4.16
CA ILE A 41 6.71 14.70 -2.85
C ILE A 41 5.40 13.93 -2.59
N MET A 42 4.48 13.93 -3.56
CA MET A 42 3.18 13.29 -3.41
C MET A 42 3.27 11.74 -3.33
N PRO A 43 4.00 11.04 -4.21
CA PRO A 43 4.27 9.61 -4.05
C PRO A 43 4.88 9.22 -2.69
N ASP A 44 5.78 10.05 -2.15
CA ASP A 44 6.44 9.79 -0.86
C ASP A 44 5.45 9.91 0.30
N GLU A 45 4.57 10.92 0.27
CA GLU A 45 3.47 11.06 1.23
C GLU A 45 2.50 9.88 1.17
N VAL A 46 2.12 9.45 -0.05
CA VAL A 46 1.25 8.28 -0.26
C VAL A 46 1.89 7.02 0.32
N LYS A 47 3.20 6.83 0.11
CA LYS A 47 3.94 5.67 0.62
C LYS A 47 3.99 5.69 2.15
N LYS A 48 4.20 6.86 2.76
CA LYS A 48 4.19 7.04 4.21
C LYS A 48 2.81 6.69 4.79
N ALA A 49 1.74 7.25 4.22
CA ALA A 49 0.37 6.99 4.65
C ALA A 49 -0.02 5.51 4.52
N TYR A 50 0.41 4.84 3.46
CA TYR A 50 0.21 3.40 3.31
C TYR A 50 0.88 2.60 4.42
N ASN A 51 2.15 2.89 4.72
CA ASN A 51 2.88 2.19 5.79
C ASN A 51 2.20 2.41 7.16
N GLU A 52 1.79 3.64 7.47
CA GLU A 52 1.05 3.95 8.70
C GLU A 52 -0.28 3.19 8.78
N ALA A 53 -1.02 3.10 7.67
CA ALA A 53 -2.28 2.34 7.62
C ALA A 53 -2.05 0.85 7.85
N VAL A 54 -0.99 0.27 7.30
CA VAL A 54 -0.64 -1.15 7.53
C VAL A 54 -0.33 -1.40 9.01
N VAL A 55 0.51 -0.56 9.62
CA VAL A 55 0.86 -0.69 11.05
C VAL A 55 -0.39 -0.64 11.92
N LYS A 56 -1.29 0.32 11.69
CA LYS A 56 -2.55 0.42 12.45
C LYS A 56 -3.44 -0.82 12.29
N ILE A 57 -3.49 -1.40 11.09
CA ILE A 57 -4.25 -2.63 10.85
C ILE A 57 -3.62 -3.80 11.63
N GLU A 58 -2.30 -3.92 11.62
CA GLU A 58 -1.58 -4.96 12.38
C GLU A 58 -1.75 -4.81 13.89
N GLU A 59 -1.71 -3.59 14.42
CA GLU A 59 -1.99 -3.27 15.82
C GLU A 59 -3.44 -3.60 16.21
N ALA A 60 -4.41 -3.29 15.35
CA ALA A 60 -5.81 -3.64 15.60
C ALA A 60 -6.01 -5.17 15.64
N LEU A 61 -5.33 -5.91 14.76
CA LEU A 61 -5.38 -7.37 14.71
C LEU A 61 -4.70 -8.02 15.94
N SER A 62 -3.63 -7.43 16.46
CA SER A 62 -2.94 -7.94 17.65
C SER A 62 -3.75 -7.70 18.92
N ASN A 63 -4.41 -6.54 19.04
CA ASN A 63 -5.25 -6.19 20.19
C ASN A 63 -6.54 -7.02 20.29
N HIS A 64 -7.11 -7.47 19.16
CA HIS A 64 -8.30 -8.33 19.17
C HIS A 64 -8.00 -9.77 19.67
N LYS A 65 -6.74 -10.18 19.77
CA LYS A 65 -6.36 -11.53 20.27
C LYS A 65 -6.19 -11.60 21.80
N ARG A 66 -6.59 -10.57 22.55
CA ARG A 66 -6.52 -10.55 24.02
C ARG A 66 -7.84 -10.93 24.69
#